data_AF-A0A662U5W9-F1
#
_entry.id   AF-A0A662U5W9-F1
#
_cell.length_a   1.000
_cell.length_b   1.000
_cell.length_c   1.000
_cell.angle_alpha   90.00
_cell.angle_beta   90.00
_cell.angle_gamma   90.00
#
_symmetry.space_group_name_H-M   'P 1'
#
loop_
_entity.id
_entity.type
_entity.pdbx_description
1 polymer ?
#
loop_
_entity_poly.entity_id
_entity_poly.type
_entity_poly.pdbx_seq_one_letter_code
_entity_poly.pdbx_strand_id
1 'polypeptide(L)'
;LPSYWWISEKINASETAVAYREIRVLNKNIEDYDTLRIYLSQKITPGGYWWFFPKGPRKVNIGLGVQGGRGLNPIRIFYKHIVPRKVLKGSKIVSYGSGVVPTRKPLKTLAFSNVLIVGDAAFTANPIHGGGIGPSLTSAWAASKAIVNALELGMISTETLWIANKLYIEAYGAKQGSLDFLRIFLQRLSDNDLNYIIEKKVISDDEFLEVSTTGDLRLSLVEKMLKAIKFIRRTSLLFKLRILADYMKKAKQHYMAYPNNPGDLPKWESKLLKLYREFESKLSIT
;
A
#
# COMPACT_ATOMS: atom_id res chain seq x y z
N LEU A 1 -8.09 -21.96 -6.51
CA LEU A 1 -8.30 -22.58 -5.18
C LEU A 1 -9.79 -22.65 -4.89
N PRO A 2 -10.26 -23.70 -4.19
CA PRO A 2 -11.68 -23.83 -3.82
C PRO A 2 -12.15 -22.62 -2.99
N SER A 3 -13.38 -22.16 -3.22
CA SER A 3 -13.91 -20.93 -2.59
C SER A 3 -14.06 -21.02 -1.07
N TYR A 4 -14.17 -22.22 -0.52
CA TYR A 4 -14.26 -22.45 0.92
C TYR A 4 -12.89 -22.39 1.63
N TRP A 5 -11.78 -22.38 0.89
CA TRP A 5 -10.46 -22.22 1.47
C TRP A 5 -10.25 -20.78 1.90
N TRP A 6 -9.80 -20.54 3.13
CA TRP A 6 -9.56 -19.18 3.63
C TRP A 6 -8.54 -18.40 2.81
N ILE A 7 -7.59 -19.12 2.19
CA ILE A 7 -6.58 -18.56 1.28
C ILE A 7 -7.10 -18.25 -0.14
N SER A 8 -8.39 -18.48 -0.41
CA SER A 8 -9.02 -18.18 -1.72
C SER A 8 -9.72 -16.81 -1.76
N GLU A 9 -9.50 -15.98 -0.73
CA GLU A 9 -10.06 -14.62 -0.61
C GLU A 9 -9.87 -13.82 -1.91
N LYS A 10 -10.97 -13.26 -2.43
CA LYS A 10 -10.96 -12.46 -3.64
C LYS A 10 -10.58 -11.02 -3.33
N ILE A 11 -9.87 -10.40 -4.25
CA ILE A 11 -9.51 -8.99 -4.20
C ILE A 11 -10.54 -8.13 -4.93
N ASN A 12 -10.96 -7.03 -4.31
CA ASN A 12 -11.80 -6.05 -5.00
C ASN A 12 -10.94 -5.18 -5.93
N ALA A 13 -11.50 -4.76 -7.07
CA ALA A 13 -10.76 -3.93 -8.02
C ALA A 13 -10.27 -2.60 -7.39
N SER A 14 -11.03 -2.02 -6.46
CA SER A 14 -10.67 -0.79 -5.72
C SER A 14 -9.51 -0.98 -4.74
N GLU A 15 -9.16 -2.22 -4.42
CA GLU A 15 -8.02 -2.61 -3.58
C GLU A 15 -6.76 -2.91 -4.42
N THR A 16 -6.78 -2.55 -5.70
CA THR A 16 -5.64 -2.70 -6.62
C THR A 16 -5.22 -1.36 -7.22
N ALA A 17 -3.97 -1.31 -7.66
CA ALA A 17 -3.50 -0.35 -8.64
C ALA A 17 -3.22 -1.06 -9.97
N VAL A 18 -3.70 -0.49 -11.07
CA VAL A 18 -3.31 -0.91 -12.42
C VAL A 18 -2.18 0.02 -12.87
N ALA A 19 -1.00 -0.56 -13.07
CA ALA A 19 0.23 0.19 -13.33
C ALA A 19 0.75 -0.08 -14.74
N TYR A 20 1.28 0.96 -15.38
CA TYR A 20 2.00 0.86 -16.65
C TYR A 20 3.33 1.59 -16.54
N ARG A 21 4.37 1.03 -17.17
CA ARG A 21 5.72 1.61 -17.14
C ARG A 21 6.54 1.31 -18.37
N GLU A 22 7.40 2.24 -18.70
CA GLU A 22 8.44 2.13 -19.72
C GLU A 22 9.82 2.34 -19.10
N ILE A 23 10.78 1.54 -19.55
CA ILE A 23 12.20 1.85 -19.40
C ILE A 23 12.62 2.59 -20.66
N ARG A 24 13.15 3.81 -20.50
CA ARG A 24 13.57 4.65 -21.62
C ARG A 24 15.03 5.11 -21.47
N VAL A 25 15.71 5.28 -22.60
CA VAL A 25 16.99 5.98 -22.69
C VAL A 25 16.74 7.40 -23.17
N LEU A 26 17.19 8.39 -22.40
CA LEU A 26 17.00 9.80 -22.64
C LEU A 26 18.14 10.40 -23.46
N ASN A 27 17.85 11.47 -24.20
CA ASN A 27 18.86 12.20 -24.98
C ASN A 27 19.73 13.13 -24.12
N LYS A 28 19.28 13.45 -22.91
CA LYS A 28 19.99 14.29 -21.96
C LYS A 28 20.24 13.52 -20.67
N ASN A 29 21.27 13.94 -19.93
CA ASN A 29 21.50 13.43 -18.59
C ASN A 29 20.34 13.82 -17.68
N ILE A 30 20.03 12.91 -16.77
CA ILE A 30 19.09 13.09 -15.67
C ILE A 30 19.83 13.85 -14.58
N GLU A 31 19.34 15.05 -14.26
CA GLU A 31 19.70 15.76 -13.04
C GLU A 31 19.30 14.92 -11.82
N ASP A 32 20.08 14.92 -10.75
CA ASP A 32 19.88 14.12 -9.53
C ASP A 32 19.45 12.67 -9.81
N TYR A 33 20.24 11.94 -10.62
CA TYR A 33 19.89 10.58 -11.02
C TYR A 33 19.95 9.56 -9.88
N ASP A 34 20.43 9.95 -8.69
CA ASP A 34 20.38 9.19 -7.45
C ASP A 34 19.02 9.30 -6.73
N THR A 35 18.15 10.22 -7.18
CA THR A 35 16.88 10.52 -6.53
C THR A 35 15.70 9.89 -7.27
N LEU A 36 14.89 9.13 -6.54
CA LEU A 36 13.60 8.63 -7.03
C LEU A 36 12.55 9.73 -6.90
N ARG A 37 11.78 9.96 -7.98
CA ARG A 37 10.75 10.99 -7.98
C ARG A 37 9.37 10.37 -8.09
N ILE A 38 8.50 10.75 -7.16
CA ILE A 38 7.08 10.39 -7.13
C ILE A 38 6.28 11.69 -7.24
N TYR A 39 5.24 11.65 -8.05
CA TYR A 39 4.39 12.81 -8.31
C TYR A 39 2.93 12.44 -8.06
N LEU A 40 2.31 13.16 -7.15
CA LEU A 40 0.92 12.96 -6.76
C LEU A 40 0.02 13.88 -7.59
N SER A 41 -1.02 13.31 -8.19
CA SER A 41 -2.09 14.08 -8.84
C SER A 41 -3.31 13.19 -9.02
N GLN A 42 -4.41 13.54 -8.37
CA GLN A 42 -5.71 12.91 -8.54
C GLN A 42 -6.30 13.20 -9.93
N LYS A 43 -5.87 14.28 -10.60
CA LYS A 43 -6.28 14.57 -11.98
C LYS A 43 -5.60 13.66 -13.00
N ILE A 44 -4.31 13.39 -12.85
CA ILE A 44 -3.54 12.58 -13.81
C ILE A 44 -3.57 11.10 -13.43
N THR A 45 -3.32 10.79 -12.16
CA THR A 45 -3.22 9.43 -11.62
C THR A 45 -4.21 9.24 -10.46
N PRO A 46 -5.53 9.21 -10.72
CA PRO A 46 -6.53 9.06 -9.68
C PRO A 46 -6.28 7.83 -8.80
N GLY A 47 -6.17 8.07 -7.49
CA GLY A 47 -5.92 7.05 -6.48
C GLY A 47 -4.52 6.41 -6.49
N GLY A 48 -3.58 6.96 -7.24
CA GLY A 48 -2.19 6.51 -7.32
C GLY A 48 -1.23 7.67 -7.56
N TYR A 49 -0.16 7.40 -8.31
CA TYR A 49 0.89 8.37 -8.61
C TYR A 49 1.61 8.01 -9.90
N TRP A 50 2.38 8.95 -10.46
CA TRP A 50 3.35 8.65 -11.51
C TRP A 50 4.77 8.83 -10.98
N TRP A 51 5.71 8.11 -11.58
CA TRP A 51 7.09 8.08 -11.11
C TRP A 51 8.10 8.32 -12.20
N PHE A 52 9.25 8.82 -11.80
CA PHE A 52 10.46 8.95 -12.59
C PHE A 52 11.60 8.37 -11.75
N PHE A 53 11.95 7.11 -12.01
CA PHE A 53 12.96 6.37 -11.26
C PHE A 53 14.19 6.16 -12.14
N PRO A 54 15.24 6.99 -11.98
CA PRO A 54 16.46 6.82 -12.75
C PRO A 54 17.08 5.44 -12.52
N LYS A 55 17.73 4.90 -13.55
CA LYS A 55 18.50 3.65 -13.56
C LYS A 55 19.91 3.90 -14.08
N GLY A 56 20.45 5.08 -13.77
CA GLY A 56 21.70 5.63 -14.27
C GLY A 56 21.51 6.98 -14.99
N PRO A 57 22.59 7.61 -15.46
CA PRO A 57 22.57 9.01 -15.90
C PRO A 57 21.62 9.32 -17.07
N ARG A 58 21.30 8.33 -17.92
CA ARG A 58 20.41 8.52 -19.09
C ARG A 58 19.33 7.46 -19.21
N LYS A 59 19.18 6.57 -18.23
CA LYS A 59 18.17 5.50 -18.27
C LYS A 59 17.16 5.75 -17.17
N VAL A 60 15.87 5.65 -17.48
CA VAL A 60 14.80 5.87 -16.51
C VAL A 60 13.75 4.78 -16.61
N ASN A 61 13.25 4.32 -15.48
CA ASN A 61 11.98 3.64 -15.36
C ASN A 61 10.91 4.70 -15.03
N ILE A 62 10.01 4.95 -15.98
CA ILE A 62 8.95 5.95 -15.87
C ILE A 62 7.61 5.28 -16.06
N GLY A 63 6.66 5.57 -15.19
CA GLY A 63 5.37 4.91 -15.23
C GLY A 63 4.34 5.62 -14.36
N LEU A 64 3.17 5.02 -14.28
CA LEU A 64 2.09 5.45 -13.41
C LEU A 64 1.26 4.27 -12.92
N GLY A 65 0.63 4.47 -11.77
CA GLY A 65 -0.41 3.61 -11.23
C GLY A 65 -1.70 4.38 -11.02
N VAL A 66 -2.83 3.77 -11.34
CA VAL A 66 -4.17 4.29 -11.04
C VAL A 66 -4.99 3.26 -10.29
N GLN A 67 -5.91 3.69 -9.44
CA GLN A 67 -6.78 2.77 -8.72
C GLN A 67 -7.62 1.93 -9.68
N GLY A 68 -7.66 0.61 -9.46
CA GLY A 68 -8.54 -0.30 -10.19
C GLY A 68 -10.02 -0.04 -9.92
N GLY A 69 -10.88 -0.57 -10.78
CA GLY A 69 -12.34 -0.43 -10.65
C GLY A 69 -12.91 0.94 -11.05
N ARG A 70 -12.07 1.90 -11.48
CA ARG A 70 -12.50 3.22 -11.97
C ARG A 70 -12.68 3.33 -13.48
N GLY A 71 -12.54 2.23 -14.23
CA GLY A 71 -12.60 2.24 -15.71
C GLY A 71 -11.44 3.00 -16.38
N LEU A 72 -10.34 3.24 -15.66
CA LEU A 72 -9.18 3.98 -16.14
C LEU A 72 -8.24 3.06 -16.93
N ASN A 73 -7.67 3.59 -18.02
CA ASN A 73 -6.63 2.91 -18.80
C ASN A 73 -5.27 3.58 -18.56
N PRO A 74 -4.33 2.93 -17.84
CA PRO A 74 -3.06 3.56 -17.47
C PRO A 74 -2.18 3.87 -18.68
N ILE A 75 -2.26 3.07 -19.75
CA ILE A 75 -1.50 3.30 -20.99
C ILE A 75 -1.98 4.60 -21.65
N ARG A 76 -3.30 4.76 -21.80
CA ARG A 76 -3.88 5.99 -22.39
C ARG A 76 -3.51 7.23 -21.59
N ILE A 77 -3.54 7.14 -20.25
CA ILE A 77 -3.14 8.24 -19.36
C ILE A 77 -1.64 8.53 -19.54
N PHE A 78 -0.79 7.51 -19.61
CA PHE A 78 0.65 7.65 -19.72
C PHE A 78 1.04 8.40 -21.00
N TYR A 79 0.48 7.99 -22.14
CA TYR A 79 0.74 8.65 -23.42
C TYR A 79 0.14 10.05 -23.52
N LYS A 80 -0.98 10.32 -22.83
CA LYS A 80 -1.61 11.64 -22.81
C LYS A 80 -0.85 12.64 -21.92
N HIS A 81 -0.34 12.21 -20.77
CA HIS A 81 0.13 13.13 -19.72
C HIS A 81 1.63 13.02 -19.38
N ILE A 82 2.26 11.89 -19.68
CA ILE A 82 3.66 11.64 -19.29
C ILE A 82 4.59 11.72 -20.49
N VAL A 83 4.28 11.02 -21.58
CA VAL A 83 5.10 11.02 -22.81
C VAL A 83 5.37 12.41 -23.40
N PRO A 84 4.42 13.37 -23.42
CA PRO A 84 4.65 14.70 -23.99
C PRO A 84 5.64 15.58 -23.22
N ARG A 85 6.09 15.15 -22.02
CA ARG A 85 6.99 15.93 -21.18
C ARG A 85 8.35 16.11 -21.87
N LYS A 86 8.91 17.33 -21.80
CA LYS A 86 10.18 17.71 -22.44
C LYS A 86 11.33 16.75 -22.14
N VAL A 87 11.40 16.21 -20.92
CA VAL A 87 12.43 15.24 -20.49
C VAL A 87 12.44 13.94 -21.31
N LEU A 88 11.30 13.55 -21.89
CA LEU A 88 11.16 12.36 -22.72
C LEU A 88 11.31 12.64 -24.23
N LYS A 89 11.50 13.90 -24.64
CA LYS A 89 11.60 14.27 -26.05
C LYS A 89 12.78 13.54 -26.73
N GLY A 90 12.45 12.74 -27.74
CA GLY A 90 13.42 11.94 -28.51
C GLY A 90 14.02 10.76 -27.75
N SER A 91 13.50 10.41 -26.56
CA SER A 91 13.93 9.23 -25.82
C SER A 91 13.49 7.93 -26.49
N LYS A 92 14.31 6.88 -26.38
CA LYS A 92 14.05 5.55 -26.96
C LYS A 92 13.49 4.59 -25.91
N ILE A 93 12.46 3.83 -26.27
CA ILE A 93 11.89 2.78 -25.41
C ILE A 93 12.81 1.56 -25.44
N VAL A 94 13.14 1.03 -24.26
CA VAL A 94 13.92 -0.20 -24.07
C VAL A 94 13.00 -1.37 -23.73
N SER A 95 12.01 -1.13 -22.88
CA SER A 95 11.04 -2.13 -22.43
C SER A 95 9.80 -1.42 -21.92
N TYR A 96 8.65 -2.06 -22.05
CA TYR A 96 7.38 -1.57 -21.51
C TYR A 96 6.57 -2.72 -20.91
N GLY A 97 5.50 -2.41 -20.19
CA GLY A 97 4.76 -3.44 -19.46
C GLY A 97 3.72 -2.84 -18.53
N SER A 98 2.68 -3.63 -18.31
CA SER A 98 1.55 -3.32 -17.45
C SER A 98 1.39 -4.43 -16.41
N GLY A 99 0.86 -4.10 -15.24
CA GLY A 99 0.61 -5.06 -14.18
C GLY A 99 -0.44 -4.57 -13.21
N VAL A 100 -1.01 -5.51 -12.46
CA VAL A 100 -1.93 -5.20 -11.35
C VAL A 100 -1.17 -5.43 -10.05
N VAL A 101 -1.23 -4.45 -9.16
CA VAL A 101 -0.57 -4.47 -7.86
C VAL A 101 -1.65 -4.46 -6.77
N PRO A 102 -1.66 -5.41 -5.82
CA PRO A 102 -2.56 -5.32 -4.68
C PRO A 102 -2.12 -4.15 -3.78
N THR A 103 -3.05 -3.26 -3.45
CA THR A 103 -2.80 -2.11 -2.56
C THR A 103 -3.81 -2.16 -1.43
N ARG A 104 -3.61 -3.10 -0.51
CA ARG A 104 -4.54 -3.42 0.58
C ARG A 104 -3.83 -4.08 1.74
N LYS A 105 -4.55 -4.30 2.84
CA LYS A 105 -4.18 -5.24 3.89
C LYS A 105 -3.87 -6.65 3.33
N PRO A 106 -3.02 -7.45 4.01
CA PRO A 106 -2.66 -8.78 3.52
C PRO A 106 -3.87 -9.71 3.53
N LEU A 107 -3.72 -10.89 2.90
CA LEU A 107 -4.71 -11.96 3.01
C LEU A 107 -4.89 -12.34 4.49
N LYS A 108 -6.12 -12.66 4.89
CA LYS A 108 -6.44 -12.98 6.30
C LYS A 108 -5.61 -14.12 6.89
N THR A 109 -5.15 -15.06 6.07
CA THR A 109 -4.20 -16.12 6.43
C THR A 109 -3.32 -16.42 5.22
N LEU A 110 -2.05 -16.74 5.44
CA LEU A 110 -1.12 -17.26 4.44
C LEU A 110 -1.23 -18.78 4.31
N ALA A 111 -1.81 -19.46 5.31
CA ALA A 111 -1.83 -20.92 5.42
C ALA A 111 -3.26 -21.48 5.45
N PHE A 112 -3.47 -22.58 4.73
CA PHE A 112 -4.66 -23.42 4.86
C PHE A 112 -4.37 -24.84 4.35
N SER A 113 -4.78 -25.85 5.09
CA SER A 113 -4.48 -27.26 4.81
C SER A 113 -2.96 -27.46 4.67
N ASN A 114 -2.48 -27.88 3.51
CA ASN A 114 -1.06 -28.06 3.20
C ASN A 114 -0.51 -27.00 2.24
N VAL A 115 -1.19 -25.85 2.11
CA VAL A 115 -0.83 -24.80 1.15
C VAL A 115 -0.48 -23.50 1.87
N LEU A 116 0.61 -22.88 1.42
CA LEU A 116 1.02 -21.53 1.78
C LEU A 116 0.92 -20.61 0.57
N ILE A 117 0.50 -19.36 0.79
CA ILE A 117 0.50 -18.30 -0.23
C ILE A 117 1.47 -17.19 0.20
N VAL A 118 2.25 -16.69 -0.75
CA VAL A 118 3.25 -15.64 -0.55
C VAL A 118 3.17 -14.59 -1.66
N GLY A 119 3.89 -13.48 -1.50
CA GLY A 119 4.04 -12.45 -2.52
C GLY A 119 2.74 -11.72 -2.88
N ASP A 120 2.59 -11.32 -4.14
CA ASP A 120 1.38 -10.62 -4.60
C ASP A 120 0.12 -11.49 -4.50
N ALA A 121 0.25 -12.82 -4.58
CA ALA A 121 -0.87 -13.74 -4.38
C ALA A 121 -1.43 -13.68 -2.94
N ALA A 122 -0.59 -13.34 -1.96
CA ALA A 122 -0.99 -13.08 -0.57
C ALA A 122 -1.26 -11.59 -0.28
N PHE A 123 -1.29 -10.77 -1.32
CA PHE A 123 -1.51 -9.32 -1.24
C PHE A 123 -0.46 -8.59 -0.39
N THR A 124 0.82 -8.95 -0.47
CA THR A 124 1.85 -8.44 0.46
C THR A 124 2.38 -7.03 0.16
N ALA A 125 2.08 -6.47 -1.01
CA ALA A 125 2.59 -5.16 -1.41
C ALA A 125 2.12 -4.02 -0.49
N ASN A 126 2.97 -3.00 -0.34
CA ASN A 126 2.67 -1.82 0.49
C ASN A 126 1.44 -1.05 -0.05
N PRO A 127 0.40 -0.76 0.75
CA PRO A 127 -0.79 -0.06 0.28
C PRO A 127 -0.56 1.38 -0.17
N ILE A 128 0.49 2.05 0.32
CA ILE A 128 0.76 3.46 0.03
C ILE A 128 1.60 3.61 -1.22
N HIS A 129 2.76 2.97 -1.24
CA HIS A 129 3.73 3.15 -2.33
C HIS A 129 3.73 1.98 -3.32
N GLY A 130 2.96 0.91 -3.12
CA GLY A 130 2.85 -0.21 -4.07
C GLY A 130 4.10 -1.08 -4.20
N GLY A 131 5.10 -0.90 -3.32
CA GLY A 131 6.31 -1.71 -3.33
C GLY A 131 6.03 -3.12 -2.79
N GLY A 132 6.21 -4.13 -3.63
CA GLY A 132 5.91 -5.53 -3.31
C GLY A 132 7.10 -6.46 -3.13
N ILE A 133 8.28 -6.12 -3.68
CA ILE A 133 9.44 -7.04 -3.69
C ILE A 133 9.90 -7.38 -2.27
N GLY A 134 10.20 -6.38 -1.44
CA GLY A 134 10.62 -6.59 -0.05
C GLY A 134 9.60 -7.40 0.77
N PRO A 135 8.32 -6.97 0.83
CA PRO A 135 7.28 -7.69 1.56
C PRO A 135 7.03 -9.11 1.02
N SER A 136 7.18 -9.32 -0.29
CA SER A 136 7.11 -10.66 -0.89
C SER A 136 8.20 -11.56 -0.32
N LEU A 137 9.44 -11.08 -0.24
CA LEU A 137 10.55 -11.81 0.38
C LEU A 137 10.29 -12.05 1.88
N THR A 138 9.70 -11.10 2.60
CA THR A 138 9.29 -11.29 4.00
C THR A 138 8.25 -12.40 4.15
N SER A 139 7.24 -12.46 3.27
CA SER A 139 6.25 -13.54 3.28
C SER A 139 6.85 -14.90 2.93
N ALA A 140 7.81 -14.95 2.00
CA ALA A 140 8.54 -16.16 1.65
C ALA A 140 9.40 -16.65 2.82
N TRP A 141 10.06 -15.74 3.53
CA TRP A 141 10.79 -16.07 4.76
C TRP A 141 9.87 -16.66 5.83
N ALA A 142 8.73 -16.02 6.11
CA ALA A 142 7.75 -16.53 7.09
C ALA A 142 7.22 -17.93 6.70
N ALA A 143 6.90 -18.11 5.41
CA ALA A 143 6.50 -19.40 4.86
C ALA A 143 7.58 -20.47 5.03
N SER A 144 8.85 -20.14 4.74
CA SER A 144 9.96 -21.10 4.89
C SER A 144 10.11 -21.59 6.33
N LYS A 145 9.96 -20.70 7.32
CA LYS A 145 10.02 -21.06 8.75
C LYS A 145 8.86 -21.97 9.14
N ALA A 146 7.67 -21.72 8.62
CA ALA A 146 6.51 -22.57 8.87
C ALA A 146 6.66 -23.96 8.24
N ILE A 147 7.23 -24.04 7.02
CA ILE A 147 7.51 -25.32 6.36
C ILE A 147 8.49 -26.15 7.19
N VAL A 148 9.61 -25.56 7.62
CA VAL A 148 10.60 -26.26 8.46
C VAL A 148 9.95 -26.78 9.75
N ASN A 149 9.20 -25.93 10.45
CA ASN A 149 8.47 -26.32 11.67
C ASN A 149 7.51 -27.50 11.43
N ALA A 150 6.72 -27.46 10.35
CA ALA A 150 5.79 -28.53 10.02
C ALA A 150 6.49 -29.86 9.68
N LEU A 151 7.63 -29.79 8.98
CA LEU A 151 8.44 -30.96 8.65
C LEU A 151 9.10 -31.58 9.88
N GLU A 152 9.62 -30.75 10.80
CA GLU A 152 10.20 -31.22 12.07
C GLU A 152 9.16 -31.91 12.97
N LEU A 153 7.92 -31.43 12.96
CA LEU A 153 6.80 -32.05 13.67
C LEU A 153 6.24 -33.28 12.94
N GLY A 154 6.70 -33.59 11.72
CA GLY A 154 6.22 -34.71 10.91
C GLY A 154 4.76 -34.58 10.44
N MET A 155 4.18 -33.39 10.49
CA MET A 155 2.77 -33.15 10.15
C MET A 155 2.59 -31.81 9.43
N ILE A 156 1.96 -31.85 8.26
CA ILE A 156 1.61 -30.66 7.49
C ILE A 156 0.10 -30.42 7.61
N SER A 157 -0.26 -29.36 8.33
CA SER A 157 -1.65 -28.92 8.50
C SER A 157 -1.74 -27.39 8.61
N THR A 158 -2.96 -26.86 8.65
CA THR A 158 -3.18 -25.43 8.89
C THR A 158 -2.54 -24.98 10.19
N GLU A 159 -2.63 -25.82 11.24
CA GLU A 159 -2.11 -25.57 12.58
C GLU A 159 -0.58 -25.53 12.59
N THR A 160 0.09 -26.50 11.96
CA THR A 160 1.57 -26.56 11.95
C THR A 160 2.18 -25.49 11.04
N LEU A 161 1.44 -25.01 10.05
CA LEU A 161 1.84 -23.90 9.17
C LEU A 161 1.43 -22.52 9.72
N TRP A 162 0.64 -22.46 10.79
CA TRP A 162 0.03 -21.22 11.29
C TRP A 162 1.05 -20.15 11.71
N ILE A 163 2.26 -20.58 12.09
CA ILE A 163 3.36 -19.68 12.47
C ILE A 163 3.74 -18.71 11.34
N ALA A 164 3.52 -19.07 10.06
CA ALA A 164 3.75 -18.16 8.93
C ALA A 164 2.96 -16.85 9.07
N ASN A 165 1.72 -16.93 9.55
CA ASN A 165 0.86 -15.76 9.75
C ASN A 165 1.47 -14.80 10.77
N LYS A 166 1.85 -15.32 11.94
CA LYS A 166 2.39 -14.51 13.03
C LYS A 166 3.69 -13.83 12.62
N LEU A 167 4.62 -14.61 12.05
CA LEU A 167 5.90 -14.10 11.58
C LEU A 167 5.73 -12.99 10.53
N TYR A 168 4.83 -13.19 9.56
CA TYR A 168 4.59 -12.16 8.55
C TYR A 168 3.91 -10.92 9.16
N ILE A 169 2.95 -11.10 10.05
CA ILE A 169 2.21 -9.99 10.67
C ILE A 169 3.12 -9.12 11.52
N GLU A 170 3.97 -9.74 12.34
CA GLU A 170 4.96 -9.05 13.17
C GLU A 170 6.00 -8.32 12.30
N ALA A 171 6.50 -8.97 11.25
CA ALA A 171 7.52 -8.37 10.39
C ALA A 171 6.97 -7.27 9.46
N TYR A 172 5.73 -7.38 9.00
CA TYR A 172 5.18 -6.47 7.99
C TYR A 172 3.65 -6.31 8.00
N GLY A 173 2.89 -7.38 8.20
CA GLY A 173 1.43 -7.39 8.02
C GLY A 173 0.67 -6.40 8.92
N ALA A 174 1.13 -6.17 10.15
CA ALA A 174 0.52 -5.19 11.05
C ALA A 174 0.67 -3.75 10.53
N LYS A 175 1.87 -3.41 10.05
CA LYS A 175 2.12 -2.14 9.35
C LYS A 175 1.23 -2.03 8.11
N GLN A 176 1.21 -3.08 7.29
CA GLN A 176 0.43 -3.11 6.06
C GLN A 176 -1.06 -2.88 6.32
N GLY A 177 -1.60 -3.51 7.36
CA GLY A 177 -2.97 -3.33 7.81
C GLY A 177 -3.29 -1.90 8.25
N SER A 178 -2.37 -1.24 8.95
CA SER A 178 -2.50 0.18 9.31
C SER A 178 -2.45 1.09 8.07
N LEU A 179 -1.48 0.87 7.19
CA LEU A 179 -1.28 1.65 5.98
C LEU A 179 -2.45 1.55 4.99
N ASP A 180 -3.26 0.49 5.05
CA ASP A 180 -4.46 0.37 4.22
C ASP A 180 -5.51 1.44 4.58
N PHE A 181 -5.66 1.80 5.87
CA PHE A 181 -6.52 2.91 6.28
C PHE A 181 -6.00 4.25 5.77
N LEU A 182 -4.68 4.46 5.82
CA LEU A 182 -4.04 5.64 5.25
C LEU A 182 -4.24 5.71 3.72
N ARG A 183 -4.12 4.59 3.00
CA ARG A 183 -4.41 4.53 1.56
C ARG A 183 -5.85 4.97 1.28
N ILE A 184 -6.83 4.39 1.97
CA ILE A 184 -8.26 4.72 1.78
C ILE A 184 -8.49 6.22 2.01
N PHE A 185 -7.86 6.80 3.03
CA PHE A 185 -7.93 8.24 3.29
C PHE A 185 -7.29 9.07 2.18
N LEU A 186 -6.05 8.78 1.78
CA LEU A 186 -5.33 9.55 0.76
C LEU A 186 -6.02 9.49 -0.61
N GLN A 187 -6.64 8.37 -0.96
CA GLN A 187 -7.39 8.21 -2.22
C GLN A 187 -8.70 9.02 -2.27
N ARG A 188 -9.13 9.59 -1.14
CA ARG A 188 -10.31 10.49 -1.04
C ARG A 188 -9.92 11.97 -0.98
N LEU A 189 -8.64 12.31 -0.84
CA LEU A 189 -8.18 13.70 -0.82
C LEU A 189 -8.23 14.32 -2.22
N SER A 190 -8.51 15.62 -2.29
CA SER A 190 -8.38 16.40 -3.53
C SER A 190 -6.93 16.84 -3.78
N ASP A 191 -6.62 17.26 -5.01
CA ASP A 191 -5.31 17.87 -5.31
C ASP A 191 -5.04 19.11 -4.44
N ASN A 192 -6.09 19.86 -4.09
CA ASN A 192 -5.96 21.02 -3.20
C ASN A 192 -5.60 20.61 -1.76
N ASP A 193 -6.09 19.46 -1.27
CA ASP A 193 -5.72 18.95 0.05
C ASP A 193 -4.28 18.42 0.05
N LEU A 194 -3.90 17.70 -1.01
CA LEU A 194 -2.54 17.18 -1.17
C LEU A 194 -1.50 18.30 -1.26
N ASN A 195 -1.74 19.29 -2.13
CA ASN A 195 -0.85 20.46 -2.25
C ASN A 195 -0.73 21.20 -0.93
N TYR A 196 -1.84 21.36 -0.20
CA TYR A 196 -1.81 22.01 1.09
C TYR A 196 -0.90 21.29 2.10
N ILE A 197 -1.03 19.96 2.22
CA ILE A 197 -0.23 19.16 3.14
C ILE A 197 1.26 19.25 2.80
N ILE A 198 1.60 19.21 1.50
CA ILE A 198 2.99 19.25 1.01
C ILE A 198 3.59 20.65 1.15
N GLU A 199 2.92 21.69 0.62
CA GLU A 199 3.44 23.06 0.59
C GLU A 199 3.67 23.64 2.00
N LYS A 200 2.79 23.32 2.94
CA LYS A 200 2.91 23.81 4.31
C LYS A 200 3.94 23.02 5.14
N LYS A 201 4.63 22.03 4.54
CA LYS A 201 5.58 21.14 5.22
C LYS A 201 5.01 20.65 6.56
N VAL A 202 3.72 20.31 6.53
CA VAL A 202 2.99 19.95 7.74
C VAL A 202 3.64 18.74 8.41
N ILE A 203 4.19 17.87 7.56
CA ILE A 203 4.97 16.68 7.91
C ILE A 203 6.38 16.90 7.31
N SER A 204 7.44 16.65 8.07
CA SER A 204 8.81 16.62 7.56
C SER A 204 9.09 15.34 6.78
N ASP A 205 10.19 15.33 6.01
CA ASP A 205 10.58 14.13 5.25
C ASP A 205 10.83 12.92 6.18
N ASP A 206 11.43 13.15 7.35
CA ASP A 206 11.66 12.12 8.37
C ASP A 206 10.35 11.58 8.95
N GLU A 207 9.39 12.47 9.25
CA GLU A 207 8.07 12.07 9.76
C GLU A 207 7.28 11.28 8.70
N PHE A 208 7.39 11.67 7.42
CA PHE A 208 6.77 10.92 6.33
C PHE A 208 7.41 9.54 6.16
N LEU A 209 8.74 9.47 6.23
CA LEU A 209 9.48 8.21 6.18
C LEU A 209 9.09 7.31 7.34
N GLU A 210 8.95 7.86 8.55
CA GLU A 210 8.54 7.11 9.72
C GLU A 210 7.15 6.49 9.53
N VAL A 211 6.15 7.27 9.11
CA VAL A 211 4.79 6.76 8.86
C VAL A 211 4.82 5.65 7.82
N SER A 212 5.56 5.82 6.72
CA SER A 212 5.68 4.84 5.64
C SER A 212 6.37 3.53 6.09
N THR A 213 7.36 3.63 6.97
CA THR A 213 8.18 2.50 7.42
C THR A 213 7.59 1.74 8.60
N THR A 214 6.86 2.41 9.49
CA THR A 214 6.31 1.85 10.74
C THR A 214 4.80 1.59 10.68
N GLY A 215 4.09 2.30 9.80
CA GLY A 215 2.63 2.34 9.78
C GLY A 215 2.01 3.10 10.95
N ASP A 216 2.79 3.89 11.69
CA ASP A 216 2.29 4.66 12.84
C ASP A 216 2.14 6.14 12.50
N LEU A 217 0.94 6.67 12.78
CA LEU A 217 0.69 8.11 12.75
C LEU A 217 0.67 8.63 14.19
N ARG A 218 1.82 9.13 14.67
CA ARG A 218 1.99 9.59 16.07
C ARG A 218 1.02 10.72 16.41
N LEU A 219 0.57 10.76 17.66
CA LEU A 219 -0.30 11.83 18.16
C LEU A 219 0.35 13.22 18.03
N SER A 220 1.65 13.34 18.28
CA SER A 220 2.40 14.59 18.09
C SER A 220 2.33 15.09 16.64
N LEU A 221 2.44 14.17 15.67
CA LEU A 221 2.32 14.49 14.25
C LEU A 221 0.90 14.92 13.91
N VAL A 222 -0.10 14.21 14.44
CA VAL A 222 -1.52 14.60 14.30
C VAL A 222 -1.74 15.99 14.89
N GLU A 223 -1.24 16.30 16.09
CA GLU A 223 -1.36 17.62 16.71
C GLU A 223 -0.69 18.72 15.90
N LYS A 224 0.49 18.45 15.34
CA LYS A 224 1.19 19.36 14.40
C LYS A 224 0.33 19.62 13.17
N MET A 225 -0.23 18.57 12.56
CA MET A 225 -1.15 18.69 11.42
C MET A 225 -2.40 19.51 11.77
N LEU A 226 -2.98 19.26 12.94
CA LEU A 226 -4.15 19.98 13.42
C LEU A 226 -3.86 21.47 13.64
N LYS A 227 -2.71 21.82 14.21
CA LYS A 227 -2.28 23.21 14.39
C LYS A 227 -2.09 23.93 13.04
N ALA A 228 -1.48 23.26 12.07
CA ALA A 228 -1.27 23.82 10.74
C ALA A 228 -2.58 24.08 9.99
N ILE A 229 -3.58 23.20 10.11
CA ILE A 229 -4.85 23.30 9.36
C ILE A 229 -5.87 24.24 10.06
N LYS A 230 -5.74 24.50 11.37
CA LYS A 230 -6.69 25.31 12.17
C LYS A 230 -6.94 26.72 11.61
N PHE A 231 -5.97 27.30 10.89
CA PHE A 231 -6.06 28.65 10.34
C PHE A 231 -6.91 28.78 9.05
N ILE A 232 -7.39 27.67 8.47
CA ILE A 232 -7.91 27.67 7.08
C ILE A 232 -9.41 27.34 6.96
N ARG A 233 -10.16 27.33 8.09
CA ARG A 233 -11.60 27.01 8.09
C ARG A 233 -11.95 25.65 7.43
N ARG A 234 -10.99 24.77 7.15
CA ARG A 234 -11.21 23.38 6.68
C ARG A 234 -11.37 22.42 7.85
N THR A 235 -12.46 22.60 8.60
CA THR A 235 -12.77 21.82 9.81
C THR A 235 -13.01 20.34 9.52
N SER A 236 -13.47 19.98 8.32
CA SER A 236 -13.70 18.59 7.90
C SER A 236 -12.40 17.78 7.80
N LEU A 237 -11.33 18.34 7.23
CA LEU A 237 -10.04 17.65 7.10
C LEU A 237 -9.40 17.36 8.46
N LEU A 238 -9.52 18.29 9.41
CA LEU A 238 -9.04 18.13 10.80
C LEU A 238 -9.65 16.90 11.49
N PHE A 239 -10.98 16.75 11.37
CA PHE A 239 -11.69 15.66 12.00
C PHE A 239 -11.31 14.31 11.36
N LYS A 240 -11.21 14.27 10.02
CA LYS A 240 -10.84 13.06 9.29
C LYS A 240 -9.43 12.57 9.61
N LEU A 241 -8.47 13.48 9.86
CA LEU A 241 -7.12 13.11 10.29
C LEU A 241 -7.08 12.45 11.68
N ARG A 242 -7.89 12.92 12.63
CA ARG A 242 -8.01 12.27 13.95
C ARG A 242 -8.60 10.88 13.84
N ILE A 243 -9.67 10.74 13.04
CA ILE A 243 -10.25 9.43 12.75
C ILE A 243 -9.20 8.51 12.13
N LEU A 244 -8.46 8.99 11.13
CA LEU A 244 -7.40 8.21 10.51
C LEU A 244 -6.38 7.70 11.53
N ALA A 245 -5.84 8.57 12.38
CA ALA A 245 -4.86 8.18 13.39
C ALA A 245 -5.40 7.11 14.36
N ASP A 246 -6.63 7.29 14.84
CA ASP A 246 -7.31 6.34 15.73
C ASP A 246 -7.48 4.97 15.07
N TYR A 247 -7.97 4.93 13.82
CA TYR A 247 -8.20 3.67 13.11
C TYR A 247 -6.90 2.98 12.65
N MET A 248 -5.86 3.73 12.29
CA MET A 248 -4.51 3.18 12.05
C MET A 248 -3.98 2.48 13.30
N LYS A 249 -4.08 3.13 14.47
CA LYS A 249 -3.67 2.56 15.76
C LYS A 249 -4.47 1.30 16.10
N LYS A 250 -5.80 1.36 16.00
CA LYS A 250 -6.70 0.22 16.24
C LYS A 250 -6.40 -0.95 15.31
N ALA A 251 -6.15 -0.67 14.03
CA ALA A 251 -5.78 -1.70 13.07
C ALA A 251 -4.48 -2.37 13.47
N LYS A 252 -3.42 -1.61 13.75
CA LYS A 252 -2.13 -2.17 14.17
C LYS A 252 -2.26 -3.04 15.42
N GLN A 253 -2.97 -2.56 16.45
CA GLN A 253 -3.26 -3.35 17.66
C GLN A 253 -4.02 -4.64 17.35
N HIS A 254 -5.01 -4.57 16.46
CA HIS A 254 -5.78 -5.73 16.03
C HIS A 254 -4.93 -6.78 15.31
N TYR A 255 -4.02 -6.35 14.44
CA TYR A 255 -3.06 -7.25 13.79
C TYR A 255 -2.05 -7.83 14.78
N MET A 256 -1.52 -7.05 15.73
CA MET A 256 -0.61 -7.58 16.75
C MET A 256 -1.30 -8.59 17.68
N ALA A 257 -2.64 -8.56 17.78
CA ALA A 257 -3.46 -9.55 18.47
C ALA A 257 -3.96 -10.66 17.52
N TYR A 258 -3.18 -11.01 16.48
CA TYR A 258 -3.54 -12.08 15.55
C TYR A 258 -3.71 -13.42 16.30
N PRO A 259 -4.72 -14.23 15.93
CA PRO A 259 -5.04 -15.46 16.65
C PRO A 259 -3.87 -16.45 16.69
N ASN A 260 -3.71 -17.08 17.87
CA ASN A 260 -2.74 -18.15 18.04
C ASN A 260 -3.14 -19.46 17.37
N ASN A 261 -4.46 -19.67 17.22
CA ASN A 261 -5.06 -20.89 16.68
C ASN A 261 -5.91 -20.57 15.45
N PRO A 262 -5.94 -21.45 14.43
CA PRO A 262 -6.74 -21.24 13.22
C PRO A 262 -8.24 -21.05 13.50
N GLY A 263 -8.79 -21.72 14.51
CA GLY A 263 -10.21 -21.65 14.87
C GLY A 263 -10.70 -20.26 15.30
N ASP A 264 -9.80 -19.38 15.74
CA ASP A 264 -10.12 -18.00 16.15
C ASP A 264 -10.11 -17.00 14.98
N LEU A 265 -9.65 -17.42 13.79
CA LEU A 265 -9.54 -16.56 12.61
C LEU A 265 -10.87 -15.90 12.23
N PRO A 266 -12.03 -16.59 12.17
CA PRO A 266 -13.29 -15.93 11.78
C PRO A 266 -13.71 -14.81 12.74
N LYS A 267 -13.49 -14.99 14.04
CA LYS A 267 -13.78 -13.97 15.06
C LYS A 267 -12.84 -12.78 14.95
N TRP A 268 -11.56 -13.02 14.67
CA TRP A 268 -10.59 -11.98 14.41
C TRP A 268 -10.95 -11.20 13.13
N GLU A 269 -11.21 -11.88 12.01
CA GLU A 269 -11.61 -11.28 10.73
C GLU A 269 -12.87 -10.41 10.87
N SER A 270 -13.89 -10.91 11.57
CA SER A 270 -15.14 -10.15 11.80
C SER A 270 -14.89 -8.81 12.52
N LYS A 271 -13.99 -8.79 13.51
CA LYS A 271 -13.58 -7.55 14.20
C LYS A 271 -12.83 -6.62 13.26
N LEU A 272 -11.91 -7.13 12.44
CA LEU A 272 -11.20 -6.32 11.44
C LEU A 272 -12.18 -5.66 10.47
N LEU A 273 -13.10 -6.44 9.89
CA LEU A 273 -14.10 -5.93 8.94
C LEU A 273 -15.02 -4.89 9.59
N LYS A 274 -15.31 -5.02 10.88
CA LYS A 274 -16.05 -3.99 11.64
C LYS A 274 -15.27 -2.68 11.70
N LEU A 275 -13.95 -2.72 11.95
CA LEU A 275 -13.11 -1.50 11.94
C LEU A 275 -13.17 -0.78 10.59
N TYR A 276 -13.10 -1.52 9.47
CA TYR A 276 -13.23 -0.93 8.13
C TYR A 276 -14.59 -0.27 7.92
N ARG A 277 -15.70 -0.95 8.25
CA ARG A 277 -17.05 -0.39 8.10
C ARG A 277 -17.25 0.89 8.91
N GLU A 278 -16.78 0.90 10.16
CA GLU A 278 -16.88 2.09 11.01
C GLU A 278 -16.02 3.25 10.49
N PHE A 279 -14.81 2.96 10.01
CA PHE A 279 -13.92 3.96 9.43
C PHE A 279 -14.55 4.62 8.20
N GLU A 280 -15.07 3.80 7.28
CA GLU A 280 -15.73 4.30 6.07
C GLU A 280 -16.96 5.13 6.39
N SER A 281 -17.79 4.69 7.34
CA SER A 281 -18.96 5.45 7.80
C SER A 281 -18.54 6.82 8.35
N LYS A 282 -17.55 6.87 9.23
CA LYS A 282 -17.07 8.13 9.85
C LYS A 282 -16.44 9.10 8.84
N LEU A 283 -15.73 8.58 7.84
CA LEU A 283 -15.17 9.39 6.76
C LEU A 283 -16.23 9.99 5.82
N SER A 284 -17.42 9.37 5.72
CA SER A 284 -18.51 9.82 4.85
C SER A 284 -19.48 10.80 5.54
N ILE A 285 -19.51 10.82 6.87
CA ILE A 285 -20.37 11.70 7.68
C ILE A 285 -19.75 13.11 7.85
N THR A 286 -18.50 13.31 7.46
CA THR A 286 -17.75 14.57 7.60
C THR A 286 -17.16 15.08 6.30
#